data_AF-A0A4Q3KZJ3-F1
#
_entry.id   AF-A0A4Q3KZJ3-F1
#
_cell.length_a   1.000
_cell.length_b   1.000
_cell.length_c   1.000
_cell.angle_alpha   90.00
_cell.angle_beta   90.00
_cell.angle_gamma   90.00
#
_symmetry.space_group_name_H-M   'P 1'
#
loop_
_entity.id
_entity.type
_entity.pdbx_description
1 polymer ?
#
loop_
_entity_poly.entity_id
_entity_poly.type
_entity_poly.pdbx_seq_one_letter_code
_entity_poly.pdbx_strand_id
1 'polypeptide(L)'
;MIQEPTYYAATLPVVRDKDGLINITVVLNPKTHSVQKLDALLASLNKNVKYRQLGEGIGRYDAPTGRYYFSTIYQTIRQLPNGYTDNGPGRVIMGWVKPDTSQAAVGEEAIPN
;
A
#
# COMPACT_ATOMS: atom_id res chain seq x y z
N MET A 1 -25.30 -18.72 -16.34
CA MET A 1 -23.83 -18.56 -16.30
C MET A 1 -23.49 -17.58 -15.20
N ILE A 2 -22.88 -18.03 -14.10
CA ILE A 2 -22.38 -17.13 -13.06
C ILE A 2 -21.01 -16.67 -13.54
N GLN A 3 -20.95 -15.44 -14.04
CA GLN A 3 -19.68 -14.85 -14.48
C GLN A 3 -18.88 -14.55 -13.21
N GLU A 4 -17.82 -15.31 -12.95
CA GLU A 4 -16.94 -15.03 -11.82
C GLU A 4 -16.52 -13.55 -11.86
N PRO A 5 -16.47 -12.86 -10.71
CA PRO A 5 -16.01 -11.48 -10.71
C PRO A 5 -14.56 -11.50 -11.16
N THR A 6 -14.28 -10.82 -12.26
CA THR A 6 -12.94 -10.71 -12.83
C THR A 6 -12.13 -9.80 -11.92
N TYR A 7 -11.63 -10.32 -10.80
CA TYR A 7 -10.81 -9.54 -9.89
C TYR A 7 -9.42 -9.36 -10.50
N TYR A 8 -8.97 -8.12 -10.59
CA TYR A 8 -7.56 -7.82 -10.82
C TYR A 8 -6.87 -7.73 -9.47
N ALA A 9 -5.70 -8.37 -9.32
CA ALA A 9 -4.88 -8.27 -8.12
C ALA A 9 -3.43 -7.99 -8.53
N ALA A 10 -2.78 -7.04 -7.85
CA ALA A 10 -1.37 -6.75 -8.02
C ALA A 10 -0.69 -6.54 -6.67
N THR A 11 0.57 -6.97 -6.58
CA THR A 11 1.46 -6.64 -5.47
C THR A 11 2.58 -5.78 -6.01
N LEU A 12 2.74 -4.56 -5.49
CA LEU A 12 3.75 -3.60 -5.95
C LEU A 12 4.80 -3.38 -4.87
N PRO A 13 6.10 -3.38 -5.21
CA PRO A 13 7.16 -3.04 -4.27
C PRO A 13 7.17 -1.55 -3.99
N VAL A 14 7.19 -1.16 -2.72
CA VAL A 14 7.18 0.26 -2.30
C VAL A 14 8.55 0.65 -1.74
N VAL A 15 8.98 -0.03 -0.68
CA VAL A 15 10.27 0.23 -0.01
C VAL A 15 11.00 -1.08 0.23
N ARG A 16 12.31 -1.06 0.04
CA ARG A 16 13.22 -2.09 0.54
C ARG A 16 14.47 -1.42 1.07
N ASP A 17 14.67 -1.52 2.38
CA ASP A 17 15.84 -0.99 3.05
C ASP A 17 16.38 -1.96 4.10
N LYS A 18 17.30 -1.48 4.94
CA LYS A 18 17.91 -2.26 6.03
C LYS A 18 16.94 -2.58 7.18
N ASP A 19 15.89 -1.78 7.34
CA ASP A 19 14.91 -1.91 8.40
C ASP A 19 13.81 -2.90 7.99
N GLY A 20 13.47 -2.97 6.70
CA GLY A 20 12.43 -3.86 6.21
C GLY A 20 12.10 -3.79 4.72
N LEU A 21 11.01 -4.48 4.41
CA LEU A 21 10.39 -4.60 3.09
C LEU A 21 8.92 -4.19 3.20
N ILE A 22 8.47 -3.34 2.29
CA ILE A 22 7.10 -2.89 2.19
C ILE A 22 6.62 -3.12 0.77
N ASN A 23 5.59 -3.95 0.62
CA ASN A 23 4.83 -4.07 -0.61
C ASN A 23 3.39 -3.61 -0.37
N ILE A 24 2.68 -3.24 -1.43
CA ILE A 24 1.24 -2.94 -1.38
C ILE A 24 0.48 -3.93 -2.25
N THR A 25 -0.54 -4.56 -1.69
CA THR A 25 -1.48 -5.40 -2.43
C THR A 25 -2.72 -4.59 -2.77
N VAL A 26 -3.05 -4.53 -4.06
CA VAL A 26 -4.25 -3.85 -4.57
C VAL A 26 -5.14 -4.88 -5.24
N VAL A 27 -6.37 -5.03 -4.75
CA VAL A 27 -7.40 -5.86 -5.40
C VAL A 27 -8.52 -4.96 -5.90
N LEU A 28 -8.90 -5.15 -7.16
CA LEU A 28 -9.86 -4.31 -7.87
C LEU A 28 -10.99 -5.13 -8.45
N ASN A 29 -12.15 -4.49 -8.60
CA ASN A 29 -13.23 -4.98 -9.45
C ASN A 29 -13.37 -4.04 -10.66
N PRO A 30 -12.88 -4.44 -11.85
CA PRO A 30 -13.01 -3.69 -13.09
C PRO A 30 -14.46 -3.46 -13.53
N LYS A 31 -15.40 -4.35 -13.18
CA LYS A 31 -16.81 -4.22 -13.59
C LYS A 31 -17.55 -3.13 -12.82
N THR A 32 -17.22 -2.97 -11.54
CA THR A 32 -17.84 -1.97 -10.66
C THR A 32 -16.96 -0.75 -10.42
N HIS A 33 -15.80 -0.69 -11.08
CA HIS A 33 -14.84 0.40 -10.94
C HIS A 33 -14.43 0.71 -9.49
N SER A 34 -14.27 -0.34 -8.69
CA SER A 34 -14.00 -0.21 -7.25
C SER A 34 -12.67 -0.85 -6.85
N VAL A 35 -11.97 -0.18 -5.91
CA VAL A 35 -10.92 -0.81 -5.12
C VAL A 35 -11.58 -1.66 -4.05
N GLN A 36 -11.22 -2.93 -3.97
CA GLN A 36 -11.81 -3.90 -3.04
C GLN A 36 -10.91 -4.14 -1.83
N LYS A 37 -9.60 -4.02 -2.01
CA LYS A 37 -8.63 -4.28 -0.97
C LYS A 37 -7.36 -3.48 -1.20
N LEU A 38 -6.80 -2.94 -0.11
CA LEU A 38 -5.54 -2.21 -0.10
C LEU A 38 -4.74 -2.54 1.17
N ASP A 39 -3.84 -3.51 1.08
CA ASP A 39 -3.08 -4.02 2.22
C ASP A 39 -1.58 -3.80 2.01
N ALA A 40 -0.94 -3.09 2.93
CA ALA A 40 0.50 -3.01 3.03
C ALA A 40 1.03 -4.32 3.62
N LEU A 41 1.79 -5.06 2.81
CA LEU A 41 2.54 -6.22 3.26
C LEU A 41 3.85 -5.73 3.86
N LEU A 42 3.88 -5.71 5.19
CA LEU A 42 4.94 -5.10 5.97
C LEU A 42 5.81 -6.18 6.61
N ALA A 43 7.07 -6.27 6.23
CA ALA A 43 8.02 -7.25 6.76
C ALA A 43 9.26 -6.56 7.34
N SER A 44 9.47 -6.75 8.65
CA SER A 44 10.66 -6.26 9.34
C SER A 44 11.87 -7.15 9.07
N LEU A 45 12.98 -6.54 8.68
CA LEU A 45 14.30 -7.20 8.62
C LEU A 45 15.14 -6.89 9.86
N ASN A 46 14.86 -5.77 10.52
CA ASN A 46 15.45 -5.41 11.80
C ASN A 46 14.52 -5.81 12.96
N LYS A 47 15.01 -6.60 13.91
CA LYS A 47 14.24 -7.07 15.09
C LYS A 47 13.71 -5.94 15.98
N ASN A 48 14.33 -4.76 15.92
CA ASN A 48 13.91 -3.58 16.68
C ASN A 48 12.93 -2.70 15.91
N VAL A 49 12.52 -3.10 14.69
CA VAL A 49 11.59 -2.33 13.86
C VAL A 49 10.31 -3.13 13.68
N LYS A 50 9.18 -2.45 13.82
CA LYS A 50 7.86 -2.94 13.41
C LYS A 50 7.23 -1.91 12.50
N TYR A 51 6.35 -2.36 11.63
CA TYR A 51 5.54 -1.49 10.80
C TYR A 51 4.08 -1.75 11.11
N ARG A 52 3.25 -0.73 10.92
CA ARG A 52 1.82 -0.82 11.11
C ARG A 52 1.10 0.00 10.06
N GLN A 53 0.18 -0.61 9.32
CA GLN A 53 -0.77 0.13 8.50
C GLN A 53 -1.78 0.85 9.39
N LEU A 54 -2.11 2.09 9.05
CA LEU A 54 -3.10 2.92 9.72
C LEU A 54 -4.32 3.06 8.82
N GLY A 55 -5.44 2.47 9.24
CA GLY A 55 -6.69 2.43 8.47
C GLY A 55 -6.64 1.48 7.28
N GLU A 56 -7.72 1.50 6.48
CA GLU A 56 -7.91 0.59 5.33
C GLU A 56 -7.37 1.19 4.01
N GLY A 57 -6.98 2.47 4.04
CA GLY A 57 -6.63 3.25 2.86
C GLY A 57 -7.85 3.63 2.01
N ILE A 58 -7.59 4.31 0.90
CA ILE A 58 -8.62 4.81 -0.02
C ILE A 58 -8.20 4.51 -1.46
N GLY A 59 -9.19 4.43 -2.35
CA GLY A 59 -8.94 4.29 -3.76
C GLY A 59 -10.08 4.83 -4.62
N ARG A 60 -9.75 5.20 -5.85
CA ARG A 60 -10.70 5.73 -6.83
C ARG A 60 -10.35 5.27 -8.23
N TYR A 61 -11.36 5.06 -9.04
CA TYR A 61 -11.22 4.85 -10.47
C TYR A 61 -11.27 6.18 -11.23
N ASP A 62 -10.43 6.31 -12.25
CA ASP A 62 -10.37 7.45 -13.16
C ASP A 62 -10.65 7.00 -14.59
N ALA A 63 -11.89 7.23 -15.05
CA ALA A 63 -12.39 6.75 -16.32
C ALA A 63 -11.59 7.22 -17.56
N PRO A 64 -11.15 8.50 -17.66
CA PRO A 64 -10.37 8.98 -18.80
C PRO A 64 -9.04 8.23 -19.01
N THR A 65 -8.39 7.80 -17.92
CA THR A 65 -7.08 7.12 -18.00
C THR A 65 -7.18 5.60 -17.80
N GLY A 66 -8.32 5.09 -17.35
CA GLY A 66 -8.52 3.70 -16.96
C GLY A 66 -7.72 3.29 -15.71
N ARG A 67 -7.20 4.26 -14.95
CA ARG A 67 -6.34 4.02 -13.78
C ARG A 67 -7.16 3.93 -12.50
N TYR A 68 -6.69 3.07 -11.61
CA TYR A 68 -7.15 2.99 -10.22
C TYR A 68 -6.08 3.61 -9.35
N TYR A 69 -6.35 4.81 -8.85
CA TYR A 69 -5.48 5.49 -7.89
C TYR A 69 -5.78 4.99 -6.49
N PHE A 70 -4.76 4.88 -5.66
CA PHE A 70 -4.89 4.43 -4.28
C PHE A 70 -3.93 5.16 -3.35
N SER A 71 -4.28 5.21 -2.08
CA SER A 71 -3.35 5.58 -1.01
C SER A 71 -3.67 4.86 0.30
N THR A 72 -2.64 4.55 1.08
CA THR A 72 -2.77 4.03 2.45
C THR A 72 -1.66 4.61 3.31
N ILE A 73 -1.86 4.62 4.62
CA ILE A 73 -0.91 5.19 5.57
C ILE A 73 -0.26 4.04 6.33
N TYR A 74 1.04 4.14 6.57
CA TYR A 74 1.74 3.26 7.51
C TYR A 74 2.64 4.04 8.44
N GLN A 75 3.04 3.41 9.53
CA GLN A 75 3.95 3.95 10.52
C GLN A 75 5.06 2.96 10.81
N THR A 76 6.28 3.47 10.95
CA THR A 76 7.43 2.70 11.43
C THR A 76 7.58 2.91 12.94
N ILE A 77 7.63 1.82 13.69
CA ILE A 77 7.74 1.79 15.15
C ILE A 77 9.10 1.17 15.48
N ARG A 78 9.95 1.91 16.18
CA ARG A 78 11.31 1.49 16.54
C ARG A 78 11.45 1.29 18.04
N GLN A 79 12.04 0.17 18.44
CA GLN A 79 12.45 -0.09 19.80
C GLN A 79 13.88 0.44 20.01
N LEU A 80 14.03 1.41 20.90
CA LEU A 80 15.31 2.03 21.21
C LEU A 80 16.09 1.21 22.26
N PRO A 81 17.43 1.31 22.31
CA PRO A 81 18.26 0.55 23.27
C PRO A 81 17.93 0.80 24.74
N ASN A 82 17.39 1.98 25.06
CA ASN A 82 16.97 2.39 26.39
C ASN A 82 15.56 1.88 26.77
N GLY A 83 14.96 1.00 25.96
CA GLY A 83 13.63 0.43 26.24
C GLY A 83 12.46 1.30 25.80
N TYR A 84 12.70 2.51 25.27
CA TYR A 84 11.65 3.37 24.75
C TYR A 84 11.20 2.96 23.35
N THR A 85 9.95 3.29 23.03
CA THR A 85 9.38 3.13 21.68
C THR A 85 9.34 4.48 20.98
N ASP A 86 10.01 4.57 19.84
CA ASP A 86 9.90 5.68 18.90
C ASP A 86 8.84 5.36 17.85
N ASN A 87 7.75 6.14 17.86
CA ASN A 87 6.72 6.07 16.83
C ASN A 87 7.09 7.09 15.75
N GLY A 88 7.73 6.62 14.69
CA GLY A 88 8.11 7.47 13.57
C GLY A 88 6.90 8.19 12.95
N PRO A 89 7.13 9.21 12.11
CA PRO A 89 6.04 9.90 11.43
C PRO A 89 5.22 8.92 10.58
N GLY A 90 3.95 9.24 10.38
CA GLY A 90 3.14 8.55 9.38
C GLY A 90 3.70 8.78 7.99
N ARG A 91 3.62 7.76 7.14
CA ARG A 91 4.04 7.81 5.75
C ARG A 91 2.89 7.33 4.87
N VAL A 92 2.68 8.01 3.74
CA VAL A 92 1.62 7.67 2.79
C VAL A 92 2.24 6.85 1.66
N ILE A 93 1.73 5.65 1.44
CA ILE A 93 1.94 4.91 0.20
C ILE A 93 0.88 5.40 -0.78
N MET A 94 1.28 5.79 -1.98
CA MET A 94 0.34 6.18 -3.03
C MET A 94 0.78 5.66 -4.39
N GLY A 95 -0.18 5.44 -5.25
CA GLY A 95 0.10 4.92 -6.58
C GLY A 95 -1.12 4.78 -7.44
N TRP A 96 -0.91 4.12 -8.58
CA TRP A 96 -1.98 3.72 -9.48
C TRP A 96 -1.66 2.40 -10.17
N VAL A 97 -2.71 1.68 -10.56
CA VAL A 97 -2.64 0.51 -11.45
C VAL A 97 -3.60 0.67 -12.62
N LYS A 98 -3.25 0.08 -13.76
CA LYS A 98 -4.07 0.04 -14.97
C LYS A 98 -4.25 -1.43 -15.38
N PRO A 99 -5.37 -2.08 -15.01
CA PRO A 99 -5.53 -3.53 -15.18
C PRO A 99 -5.42 -4.04 -16.62
N ASP A 100 -5.85 -3.24 -17.60
CA ASP A 100 -5.86 -3.63 -19.02
C ASP A 100 -4.46 -3.74 -19.63
N THR A 101 -3.49 -2.96 -19.14
CA THR A 101 -2.11 -2.95 -19.63
C THR A 101 -1.10 -3.49 -18.62
N SER A 102 -1.54 -3.88 -17.42
CA SER A 102 -0.68 -4.27 -16.29
C SER A 102 0.37 -3.20 -15.92
N GLN A 103 0.13 -1.94 -16.26
CA GLN A 103 0.99 -0.83 -15.89
C GLN A 103 0.66 -0.37 -14.47
N ALA A 104 1.69 0.03 -13.73
CA ALA A 104 1.54 0.55 -12.38
C ALA A 104 2.66 1.52 -12.03
N ALA A 105 2.37 2.40 -11.07
CA ALA A 105 3.38 3.16 -10.37
C ALA A 105 3.01 3.23 -8.89
N VAL A 106 4.01 3.16 -8.01
CA VAL A 106 3.83 3.31 -6.57
C VAL A 106 5.04 4.03 -6.00
N GLY A 107 4.80 4.82 -4.96
CA GLY A 107 5.82 5.47 -4.17
C GLY A 107 5.30 5.75 -2.78
N GLU A 108 6.13 6.39 -1.97
CA GLU A 108 5.76 6.78 -0.63
C GLU A 108 6.40 8.11 -0.22
N GLU A 109 5.73 8.81 0.69
CA GLU A 109 6.19 10.10 1.22
C GLU A 109 5.88 10.25 2.70
N ALA A 110 6.63 11.12 3.38
CA ALA A 110 6.36 11.46 4.78
C ALA A 110 5.15 12.39 4.88
N ILE A 111 4.29 12.17 5.88
CA ILE A 111 3.23 13.13 6.22
C ILE A 111 3.89 14.33 6.90
N PRO A 112 3.70 15.57 6.39
CA PRO A 112 4.22 16.77 7.03
C PRO A 112 3.64 16.95 8.44
N ASN A 113 4.46 17.43 9.37
CA ASN A 113 4.01 17.82 10.72
C ASN A 113 3.23 19.14 10.70
#